data_AF-A0A3D4Y5V8-F1
#
_entry.id   AF-A0A3D4Y5V8-F1
#
_cell.length_a   1.000
_cell.length_b   1.000
_cell.length_c   1.000
_cell.angle_alpha   90.00
_cell.angle_beta   90.00
_cell.angle_gamma   90.00
#
_symmetry.space_group_name_H-M   'P 1'
#
loop_
_entity.id
_entity.type
_entity.pdbx_description
1 polymer ?
#
loop_
_entity_poly.entity_id
_entity_poly.type
_entity_poly.pdbx_seq_one_letter_code
_entity_poly.pdbx_strand_id
1 'polypeptide(L)'
;MQDFKYFKKIISKNILFMMILVLLLVGVSERIVNLMVANDSYVLDRNKSIFRILREPENSVDIIVLGDSLGMTSISPMAWWGDYGMTGYVCGQTGQRMQEAFHMLQAAYETQSPKLVILETNMVFRCKNLSSEVKDCLGEIGYRYIPIFQGHDIWKSILSEKQYPAENYKGFAFRCETVPYEQGEYMQKNDQKEEISKIVSFYLEKIRKLCEKNGTKLLLVSTPSPINCNYARHNSIEAYAREKGLDFVDLNLKTEEIGINWKTDSLDNGDHLNYSGADKVTRYLGNYLTQNYTFPDHRGKKTYRTWDKEYKIYEQKAVREMKVIKKAG
;
A
#
# COMPACT_ATOMS: atom_id res chain seq x y z
N MET A 1 28.68 -38.86 -35.83
CA MET A 1 28.65 -37.39 -36.07
C MET A 1 27.28 -36.87 -36.55
N GLN A 2 26.45 -37.65 -37.25
CA GLN A 2 25.10 -37.24 -37.67
C GLN A 2 24.12 -37.02 -36.50
N ASP A 3 24.13 -37.89 -35.49
CA ASP A 3 23.24 -37.76 -34.31
C ASP A 3 23.50 -36.48 -33.51
N PHE A 4 24.76 -36.06 -33.43
CA PHE A 4 25.13 -34.82 -32.72
C PHE A 4 24.65 -33.55 -33.46
N LYS A 5 24.63 -33.57 -34.80
CA LYS A 5 24.07 -32.47 -35.62
C LYS A 5 22.54 -32.44 -35.55
N TYR A 6 21.89 -33.59 -35.52
CA TYR A 6 20.45 -33.72 -35.36
C TYR A 6 19.97 -33.23 -33.98
N PHE A 7 20.67 -33.66 -32.92
CA PHE A 7 20.41 -33.22 -31.55
C PHE A 7 20.63 -31.71 -31.36
N LYS A 8 21.71 -31.14 -31.92
CA LYS A 8 21.93 -29.68 -31.95
C LYS A 8 20.83 -28.92 -32.68
N LYS A 9 20.27 -29.47 -33.77
CA LYS A 9 19.18 -28.85 -34.53
C LYS A 9 17.86 -28.84 -33.74
N ILE A 10 17.57 -29.91 -32.99
CA ILE A 10 16.41 -29.96 -32.09
C ILE A 10 16.55 -28.96 -30.95
N ILE A 11 17.71 -28.93 -30.27
CA ILE A 11 17.99 -27.96 -29.21
C ILE A 11 17.87 -26.53 -29.74
N SER A 12 18.45 -26.23 -30.90
CA SER A 12 18.37 -24.90 -31.52
C SER A 12 16.94 -24.48 -31.86
N LYS A 13 16.10 -25.39 -32.37
CA LYS A 13 14.67 -25.12 -32.63
C LYS A 13 13.89 -24.86 -31.35
N ASN A 14 14.16 -25.62 -30.28
CA ASN A 14 13.51 -25.42 -28.98
C ASN A 14 13.94 -24.10 -28.34
N ILE A 15 15.22 -23.75 -28.41
CA ILE A 15 15.72 -22.44 -27.94
C ILE A 15 15.07 -21.31 -28.74
N LEU A 16 15.00 -21.42 -30.07
CA LEU A 16 14.34 -20.43 -30.92
C LEU A 16 12.86 -20.28 -30.60
N PHE A 17 12.14 -21.39 -30.42
CA PHE A 17 10.75 -21.39 -30.00
C PHE A 17 10.57 -20.70 -28.64
N MET A 18 11.42 -21.03 -27.65
CA MET A 18 11.36 -20.40 -26.32
C MET A 18 11.66 -18.91 -26.39
N MET A 19 12.62 -18.46 -27.22
CA MET A 19 12.89 -17.04 -27.43
C MET A 19 11.69 -16.32 -28.05
N ILE A 20 11.07 -16.90 -29.09
CA ILE A 20 9.87 -16.34 -29.73
C ILE A 20 8.71 -16.27 -28.73
N LEU A 21 8.50 -17.33 -27.94
CA LEU A 21 7.46 -17.38 -26.92
C LEU A 21 7.68 -16.30 -25.86
N VAL A 22 8.92 -16.13 -25.38
CA VAL A 22 9.26 -15.08 -24.41
C VAL A 22 9.01 -13.69 -25.00
N LEU A 23 9.43 -13.43 -26.25
CA LEU A 23 9.18 -12.14 -26.91
C LEU A 23 7.69 -11.85 -27.07
N LEU A 24 6.89 -12.85 -27.46
CA LEU A 24 5.44 -12.73 -27.57
C LEU A 24 4.80 -12.45 -26.21
N LEU A 25 5.20 -13.19 -25.17
CA LEU A 25 4.70 -12.99 -23.81
C LEU A 25 5.03 -11.59 -23.29
N VAL A 26 6.25 -11.10 -23.51
CA VAL A 26 6.66 -9.75 -23.12
C VAL A 26 5.85 -8.70 -23.88
N GLY A 27 5.76 -8.79 -25.22
CA GLY A 27 5.02 -7.80 -26.02
C GLY A 27 3.53 -7.75 -25.72
N VAL A 28 2.89 -8.90 -25.51
CA VAL A 28 1.48 -8.98 -25.08
C VAL A 28 1.34 -8.42 -23.67
N SER A 29 2.28 -8.72 -22.78
CA SER A 29 2.27 -8.25 -21.41
C SER A 29 2.38 -6.72 -21.31
N GLU A 30 3.28 -6.09 -22.06
CA GLU A 30 3.39 -4.63 -22.10
C GLU A 30 2.10 -3.97 -22.60
N ARG A 31 1.48 -4.53 -23.64
CA ARG A 31 0.18 -4.05 -24.14
C ARG A 31 -0.90 -4.13 -23.06
N ILE A 32 -0.96 -5.22 -22.30
CA ILE A 32 -1.91 -5.40 -21.21
C ILE A 32 -1.67 -4.38 -20.10
N VAL A 33 -0.42 -4.21 -19.65
CA VAL A 33 -0.07 -3.22 -18.61
C VAL A 33 -0.45 -1.82 -19.06
N ASN A 34 -0.12 -1.42 -20.30
CA ASN A 34 -0.49 -0.13 -20.84
C ASN A 34 -2.02 0.08 -20.90
N LEU A 35 -2.78 -0.97 -21.22
CA LEU A 35 -4.25 -0.91 -21.18
C LEU A 35 -4.77 -0.75 -19.75
N MET A 36 -4.19 -1.42 -18.76
CA MET A 36 -4.57 -1.29 -17.35
C MET A 36 -4.24 0.08 -16.77
N VAL A 37 -3.06 0.61 -17.12
CA VAL A 37 -2.65 1.97 -16.82
C VAL A 37 -3.52 2.97 -17.58
N ALA A 38 -4.08 2.66 -18.75
CA ALA A 38 -4.99 3.55 -19.45
C ALA A 38 -6.45 3.47 -18.95
N ASN A 39 -6.86 2.32 -18.41
CA ASN A 39 -8.20 2.11 -17.89
C ASN A 39 -8.22 1.03 -16.78
N ASP A 40 -8.21 1.48 -15.53
CA ASP A 40 -8.21 0.63 -14.35
C ASP A 40 -9.62 0.09 -14.00
N SER A 41 -10.68 0.45 -14.75
CA SER A 41 -12.01 -0.09 -14.50
C SER A 41 -12.11 -1.59 -14.79
N TYR A 42 -11.22 -2.14 -15.60
CA TYR A 42 -11.16 -3.59 -15.85
C TYR A 42 -10.26 -4.34 -14.87
N VAL A 43 -9.58 -3.62 -13.98
CA VAL A 43 -8.65 -4.18 -12.99
C VAL A 43 -9.42 -4.48 -11.70
N LEU A 44 -9.16 -5.66 -11.13
CA LEU A 44 -9.68 -6.05 -9.82
C LEU A 44 -9.23 -5.05 -8.76
N ASP A 45 -10.12 -4.72 -7.83
CA ASP A 45 -9.91 -3.62 -6.87
C ASP A 45 -8.59 -3.72 -6.10
N ARG A 46 -8.25 -4.94 -5.65
CA ARG A 46 -6.99 -5.24 -4.96
C ARG A 46 -5.74 -4.79 -5.72
N ASN A 47 -5.75 -4.84 -7.05
CA ASN A 47 -4.57 -4.56 -7.87
C ASN A 47 -4.56 -3.13 -8.44
N LYS A 48 -5.59 -2.30 -8.21
CA LYS A 48 -5.64 -0.97 -8.83
C LYS A 48 -4.49 -0.05 -8.39
N SER A 49 -4.04 -0.15 -7.14
CA SER A 49 -3.02 0.74 -6.59
C SER A 49 -1.71 0.72 -7.38
N ILE A 50 -1.27 -0.46 -7.87
CA ILE A 50 -0.02 -0.59 -8.64
C ILE A 50 -0.10 0.12 -9.99
N PHE A 51 -1.26 0.11 -10.64
CA PHE A 51 -1.44 0.81 -11.91
C PHE A 51 -1.70 2.29 -11.70
N ARG A 52 -2.49 2.66 -10.67
CA ARG A 52 -2.83 4.06 -10.41
C ARG A 52 -1.61 4.89 -10.02
N ILE A 53 -0.65 4.35 -9.26
CA ILE A 53 0.59 5.08 -8.96
C ILE A 53 1.42 5.36 -10.24
N LEU A 54 1.46 4.42 -11.17
CA LEU A 54 2.12 4.59 -12.48
C LEU A 54 1.41 5.61 -13.39
N ARG A 55 0.15 5.96 -13.09
CA ARG A 55 -0.63 6.98 -13.82
C ARG A 55 -0.45 8.38 -13.26
N GLU A 56 0.05 8.52 -12.03
CA GLU A 56 0.31 9.84 -11.46
C GLU A 56 1.39 10.54 -12.30
N PRO A 57 1.32 11.87 -12.48
CA PRO A 57 2.37 12.61 -13.15
C PRO A 57 3.75 12.29 -12.55
N GLU A 58 4.78 12.22 -13.39
CA GLU A 58 6.13 11.90 -12.93
C GLU A 58 6.57 12.84 -11.80
N ASN A 59 7.16 12.26 -10.75
CA ASN A 59 7.66 12.96 -9.57
C ASN A 59 6.65 13.95 -8.95
N SER A 60 5.38 13.54 -8.87
CA SER A 60 4.30 14.33 -8.26
C SER A 60 3.87 13.86 -6.87
N VAL A 61 4.43 12.75 -6.39
CA VAL A 61 4.11 12.17 -5.08
C VAL A 61 5.31 12.28 -4.14
N ASP A 62 5.18 13.06 -3.06
CA ASP A 62 6.22 13.21 -2.04
C ASP A 62 6.28 12.04 -1.06
N ILE A 63 5.13 11.41 -0.76
CA ILE A 63 4.98 10.38 0.27
C ILE A 63 4.33 9.13 -0.32
N ILE A 64 4.99 7.98 -0.22
CA ILE A 64 4.39 6.68 -0.54
C ILE A 64 4.05 5.96 0.76
N VAL A 65 2.81 5.50 0.90
CA VAL A 65 2.39 4.65 2.02
C VAL A 65 2.21 3.22 1.51
N LEU A 66 2.96 2.28 2.06
CA LEU A 66 2.83 0.84 1.84
C LEU A 66 2.05 0.25 3.00
N GLY A 67 0.99 -0.51 2.73
CA GLY A 67 0.10 -0.96 3.79
C GLY A 67 -1.07 -1.79 3.28
N ASP A 68 -1.64 -2.57 4.17
CA ASP A 68 -2.86 -3.31 3.85
C ASP A 68 -4.12 -2.45 4.06
N SER A 69 -5.24 -3.09 4.38
CA SER A 69 -6.49 -2.39 4.63
C SER A 69 -6.40 -1.40 5.80
N LEU A 70 -5.53 -1.61 6.80
CA LEU A 70 -5.39 -0.67 7.92
C LEU A 70 -4.81 0.67 7.46
N GLY A 71 -3.74 0.64 6.65
CA GLY A 71 -3.17 1.84 6.06
C GLY A 71 -4.13 2.53 5.09
N MET A 72 -4.84 1.74 4.28
CA MET A 72 -5.83 2.25 3.31
C MET A 72 -7.01 2.95 3.98
N THR A 73 -7.47 2.50 5.15
CA THR A 73 -8.61 3.12 5.85
C THR A 73 -8.20 4.18 6.85
N SER A 74 -6.92 4.25 7.26
CA SER A 74 -6.48 5.18 8.31
C SER A 74 -5.76 6.43 7.79
N ILE A 75 -5.13 6.37 6.61
CA ILE A 75 -4.27 7.45 6.11
C ILE A 75 -4.86 8.04 4.82
N SER A 76 -5.21 9.32 4.85
CA SER A 76 -5.85 10.01 3.73
C SER A 76 -4.95 11.07 3.08
N PRO A 77 -4.34 10.80 1.90
CA PRO A 77 -3.51 11.80 1.24
C PRO A 77 -4.26 13.06 0.79
N MET A 78 -5.57 12.95 0.55
CA MET A 78 -6.40 14.12 0.21
C MET A 78 -6.54 15.09 1.39
N ALA A 79 -6.62 14.59 2.63
CA ALA A 79 -6.56 15.46 3.80
C ALA A 79 -5.17 16.08 3.98
N TRP A 80 -4.08 15.34 3.70
CA TRP A 80 -2.73 15.93 3.69
C TRP A 80 -2.55 17.05 2.67
N TRP A 81 -3.09 16.87 1.47
CA TRP A 81 -3.13 17.91 0.45
C TRP A 81 -3.85 19.16 0.97
N GLY A 82 -5.06 18.98 1.49
CA GLY A 82 -5.91 20.07 1.97
C GLY A 82 -5.29 20.87 3.11
N ASP A 83 -4.82 20.18 4.15
CA ASP A 83 -4.37 20.79 5.39
C ASP A 83 -2.90 21.26 5.33
N TYR A 84 -2.03 20.48 4.66
CA TYR A 84 -0.56 20.66 4.72
C TYR A 84 0.10 20.92 3.37
N GLY A 85 -0.61 20.76 2.25
CA GLY A 85 -0.04 20.94 0.91
C GLY A 85 0.90 19.83 0.45
N MET A 86 0.99 18.74 1.21
CA MET A 86 1.81 17.56 0.90
C MET A 86 1.10 16.65 -0.09
N THR A 87 1.83 16.04 -1.02
CA THR A 87 1.29 14.97 -1.87
C THR A 87 1.65 13.60 -1.31
N GLY A 88 0.66 12.71 -1.28
CA GLY A 88 0.86 11.33 -0.86
C GLY A 88 0.05 10.34 -1.69
N TYR A 89 0.49 9.09 -1.70
CA TYR A 89 -0.26 8.02 -2.33
C TYR A 89 -0.20 6.77 -1.47
N VAL A 90 -1.37 6.21 -1.15
CA VAL A 90 -1.46 4.92 -0.46
C VAL A 90 -1.38 3.79 -1.49
N CYS A 91 -0.19 3.23 -1.61
CA CYS A 91 0.15 2.08 -2.42
C CYS A 91 -0.24 0.77 -1.71
N GLY A 92 -1.47 0.72 -1.20
CA GLY A 92 -1.98 -0.39 -0.39
C GLY A 92 -2.90 -1.34 -1.13
N GLN A 93 -3.08 -2.53 -0.57
CA GLN A 93 -3.99 -3.57 -1.07
C GLN A 93 -4.66 -4.30 0.09
N THR A 94 -5.90 -4.78 -0.06
CA THR A 94 -6.52 -5.62 0.97
C THR A 94 -5.64 -6.82 1.28
N GLY A 95 -5.22 -6.91 2.54
CA GLY A 95 -4.29 -7.95 2.97
C GLY A 95 -3.01 -7.97 2.15
N GLN A 96 -2.38 -6.82 1.94
CA GLN A 96 -1.05 -6.75 1.34
C GLN A 96 -0.04 -7.52 2.20
N ARG A 97 0.89 -8.20 1.53
CA ARG A 97 2.01 -8.91 2.16
C ARG A 97 3.32 -8.17 1.90
N MET A 98 4.34 -8.46 2.71
CA MET A 98 5.63 -7.76 2.65
C MET A 98 6.33 -7.84 1.30
N GLN A 99 6.22 -8.96 0.59
CA GLN A 99 6.76 -9.12 -0.76
C GLN A 99 6.00 -8.27 -1.79
N GLU A 100 4.69 -8.14 -1.65
CA GLU A 100 3.85 -7.33 -2.53
C GLU A 100 4.13 -5.85 -2.29
N ALA A 101 4.28 -5.43 -1.03
CA ALA A 101 4.69 -4.07 -0.67
C ALA A 101 6.06 -3.71 -1.27
N PHE A 102 7.03 -4.64 -1.26
CA PHE A 102 8.32 -4.43 -1.91
C PHE A 102 8.18 -4.24 -3.42
N HIS A 103 7.36 -5.05 -4.10
CA HIS A 103 7.14 -4.91 -5.55
C HIS A 103 6.36 -3.66 -5.92
N MET A 104 5.36 -3.30 -5.12
CA MET A 104 4.62 -2.05 -5.23
C MET A 104 5.56 -0.85 -5.11
N LEU A 105 6.50 -0.87 -4.16
CA LEU A 105 7.49 0.17 -4.01
C LEU A 105 8.45 0.25 -5.21
N GLN A 106 8.84 -0.89 -5.78
CA GLN A 106 9.64 -0.91 -7.01
C GLN A 106 8.90 -0.23 -8.16
N ALA A 107 7.62 -0.55 -8.35
CA ALA A 107 6.79 0.08 -9.38
C ALA A 107 6.61 1.59 -9.14
N ALA A 108 6.39 2.01 -7.89
CA ALA A 108 6.29 3.44 -7.55
C ALA A 108 7.57 4.20 -7.95
N TYR A 109 8.76 3.63 -7.71
CA TYR A 109 10.03 4.23 -8.09
C TYR A 109 10.29 4.29 -9.62
N GLU A 110 9.47 3.66 -10.45
CA GLU A 110 9.61 3.78 -11.91
C GLU A 110 9.19 5.18 -12.42
N THR A 111 8.29 5.85 -11.70
CA THR A 111 7.74 7.17 -12.11
C THR A 111 7.83 8.23 -11.02
N GLN A 112 8.06 7.84 -9.77
CA GLN A 112 8.06 8.73 -8.61
C GLN A 112 9.42 8.72 -7.89
N SER A 113 9.78 9.88 -7.33
CA SER A 113 10.93 10.06 -6.45
C SER A 113 10.46 10.59 -5.09
N PRO A 114 9.75 9.78 -4.29
CA PRO A 114 9.21 10.22 -2.99
C PRO A 114 10.33 10.59 -2.03
N LYS A 115 10.06 11.55 -1.15
CA LYS A 115 10.96 11.94 -0.05
C LYS A 115 10.83 11.01 1.15
N LEU A 116 9.64 10.43 1.32
CA LEU A 116 9.32 9.54 2.42
C LEU A 116 8.54 8.32 1.94
N VAL A 117 8.92 7.15 2.42
CA VAL A 117 8.11 5.94 2.41
C VAL A 117 7.64 5.66 3.83
N ILE A 118 6.33 5.51 3.99
CA ILE A 118 5.70 5.04 5.21
C ILE A 118 5.37 3.57 5.03
N LEU A 119 5.84 2.72 5.94
CA LEU A 119 5.50 1.30 5.97
C LEU A 119 4.54 1.05 7.14
N GLU A 120 3.31 0.68 6.82
CA GLU A 120 2.33 0.22 7.81
C GLU A 120 2.74 -1.16 8.33
N THR A 121 2.82 -1.31 9.65
CA THR A 121 3.53 -2.43 10.28
C THR A 121 2.68 -3.67 10.52
N ASN A 122 1.35 -3.63 10.38
CA ASN A 122 0.51 -4.82 10.51
C ASN A 122 0.92 -5.92 9.53
N MET A 123 1.36 -5.53 8.33
CA MET A 123 1.86 -6.46 7.31
C MET A 123 3.01 -7.35 7.81
N VAL A 124 3.78 -6.90 8.82
CA VAL A 124 4.89 -7.66 9.42
C VAL A 124 4.39 -8.95 10.10
N PHE A 125 3.15 -8.96 10.60
CA PHE A 125 2.61 -10.05 11.41
C PHE A 125 1.43 -10.80 10.77
N ARG A 126 1.14 -10.58 9.48
CA ARG A 126 0.03 -11.26 8.79
C ARG A 126 0.32 -12.72 8.44
N CYS A 127 1.55 -13.08 8.10
CA CYS A 127 1.89 -14.42 7.65
C CYS A 127 2.48 -15.25 8.79
N LYS A 128 1.74 -16.29 9.22
CA LYS A 128 2.18 -17.20 10.29
C LYS A 128 2.73 -18.54 9.77
N ASN A 129 2.47 -18.88 8.51
CA ASN A 129 2.79 -20.20 7.95
C ASN A 129 3.87 -20.11 6.87
N LEU A 130 5.05 -20.69 7.14
CA LEU A 130 6.21 -20.70 6.24
C LEU A 130 5.92 -21.35 4.87
N SER A 131 5.09 -22.40 4.84
CA SER A 131 4.76 -23.10 3.58
C SER A 131 3.86 -22.27 2.66
N SER A 132 2.96 -21.45 3.22
CA SER A 132 2.24 -20.45 2.44
C SER A 132 3.18 -19.34 1.99
N GLU A 133 4.05 -18.83 2.87
CA GLU A 133 4.99 -17.76 2.50
C GLU A 133 5.92 -18.14 1.34
N VAL A 134 6.44 -19.38 1.32
CA VAL A 134 7.28 -19.87 0.22
C VAL A 134 6.50 -20.00 -1.09
N LYS A 135 5.28 -20.55 -1.03
CA LYS A 135 4.40 -20.64 -2.22
C LYS A 135 4.06 -19.26 -2.77
N ASP A 136 3.76 -18.32 -1.88
CA ASP A 136 3.46 -16.94 -2.25
C ASP A 136 4.68 -16.27 -2.89
N CYS A 137 5.88 -16.42 -2.31
CA CYS A 137 7.11 -15.89 -2.92
C CYS A 137 7.40 -16.46 -4.31
N LEU A 138 7.16 -17.76 -4.53
CA LEU A 138 7.33 -18.40 -5.84
C LEU A 138 6.29 -17.89 -6.85
N GLY A 139 5.05 -17.69 -6.42
CA GLY A 139 4.00 -17.05 -7.22
C GLY A 139 4.43 -15.64 -7.67
N GLU A 140 4.95 -14.82 -6.75
CA GLU A 140 5.40 -13.46 -7.03
C GLU A 140 6.58 -13.37 -8.01
N ILE A 141 7.54 -14.32 -7.94
CA ILE A 141 8.59 -14.41 -8.96
C ILE A 141 7.96 -14.62 -10.35
N GLY A 142 6.95 -15.48 -10.46
CA GLY A 142 6.18 -15.66 -11.69
C GLY A 142 5.48 -14.37 -12.14
N TYR A 143 4.78 -13.70 -11.22
CA TYR A 143 4.09 -12.43 -11.49
C TYR A 143 5.04 -11.32 -11.96
N ARG A 144 6.27 -11.25 -11.45
CA ARG A 144 7.25 -10.23 -11.82
C ARG A 144 7.83 -10.40 -13.22
N TYR A 145 8.27 -11.61 -13.55
CA TYR A 145 9.01 -11.83 -14.79
C TYR A 145 8.09 -12.06 -15.99
N ILE A 146 6.81 -12.34 -15.74
CA ILE A 146 5.82 -12.52 -16.79
C ILE A 146 4.56 -11.73 -16.37
N PRO A 147 4.50 -10.42 -16.68
CA PRO A 147 3.44 -9.55 -16.17
C PRO A 147 2.03 -9.91 -16.67
N ILE A 148 1.91 -10.79 -17.68
CA ILE A 148 0.65 -11.45 -18.05
C ILE A 148 0.02 -12.21 -16.86
N PHE A 149 0.81 -12.66 -15.88
CA PHE A 149 0.29 -13.33 -14.70
C PHE A 149 -0.33 -12.36 -13.70
N GLN A 150 0.22 -11.16 -13.51
CA GLN A 150 -0.43 -10.13 -12.68
C GLN A 150 -1.78 -9.71 -13.26
N GLY A 151 -1.85 -9.78 -14.60
CA GLY A 151 -3.02 -9.48 -15.40
C GLY A 151 -3.88 -10.66 -15.83
N HIS A 152 -3.61 -11.90 -15.40
CA HIS A 152 -4.15 -13.07 -16.11
C HIS A 152 -5.69 -13.15 -16.10
N ASP A 153 -6.31 -12.58 -15.06
CA ASP A 153 -7.76 -12.48 -14.95
C ASP A 153 -8.38 -11.37 -15.80
N ILE A 154 -7.58 -10.45 -16.37
CA ILE A 154 -8.13 -9.34 -17.17
C ILE A 154 -8.83 -9.83 -18.42
N TRP A 155 -8.38 -10.94 -19.01
CA TRP A 155 -9.05 -11.55 -20.15
C TRP A 155 -10.48 -11.93 -19.78
N LYS A 156 -10.74 -12.37 -18.54
CA LYS A 156 -12.09 -12.64 -18.07
C LYS A 156 -12.90 -11.34 -18.03
N SER A 157 -12.35 -10.24 -17.48
CA SER A 157 -13.05 -8.94 -17.44
C SER A 157 -13.30 -8.35 -18.83
N ILE A 158 -12.33 -8.45 -19.75
CA ILE A 158 -12.44 -7.94 -21.13
C ILE A 158 -13.46 -8.77 -21.91
N LEU A 159 -13.35 -10.10 -21.87
CA LEU A 159 -14.25 -11.01 -22.60
C LEU A 159 -15.69 -10.96 -22.05
N SER A 160 -15.86 -10.70 -20.76
CA SER A 160 -17.19 -10.54 -20.13
C SER A 160 -17.67 -9.10 -20.08
N GLU A 161 -16.89 -8.14 -20.58
CA GLU A 161 -17.11 -6.69 -20.47
C GLU A 161 -17.37 -6.20 -19.02
N LYS A 162 -16.98 -6.98 -18.01
CA LYS A 162 -17.24 -6.69 -16.62
C LYS A 162 -16.28 -5.63 -16.09
N GLN A 163 -16.85 -4.53 -15.61
CA GLN A 163 -16.11 -3.43 -15.01
C GLN A 163 -16.22 -3.45 -13.47
N TYR A 164 -15.20 -2.92 -12.84
CA TYR A 164 -15.01 -2.73 -11.41
C TYR A 164 -14.67 -1.26 -11.16
N PRO A 165 -15.59 -0.30 -11.36
CA PRO A 165 -15.32 1.09 -11.02
C PRO A 165 -15.04 1.21 -9.51
N ALA A 166 -14.06 2.03 -9.14
CA ALA A 166 -13.85 2.42 -7.74
C ALA A 166 -13.38 3.86 -7.67
N GLU A 167 -13.84 4.56 -6.63
CA GLU A 167 -13.33 5.88 -6.28
C GLU A 167 -11.81 5.84 -6.09
N ASN A 168 -11.15 6.97 -6.34
CA ASN A 168 -9.73 7.12 -6.11
C ASN A 168 -9.46 8.40 -5.33
N TYR A 169 -9.11 8.24 -4.06
CA TYR A 169 -8.62 9.33 -3.21
C TYR A 169 -7.13 9.13 -2.92
N LYS A 170 -6.35 8.89 -3.98
CA LYS A 170 -4.93 8.52 -3.94
C LYS A 170 -4.66 7.29 -3.07
N GLY A 171 -5.47 6.25 -3.29
CA GLY A 171 -5.38 4.98 -2.56
C GLY A 171 -6.09 4.94 -1.20
N PHE A 172 -6.60 6.06 -0.68
CA PHE A 172 -7.42 6.06 0.53
C PHE A 172 -8.78 5.40 0.29
N ALA A 173 -9.12 4.42 1.12
CA ALA A 173 -10.40 3.72 1.12
C ALA A 173 -11.39 4.48 2.02
N PHE A 174 -12.17 5.37 1.41
CA PHE A 174 -13.21 6.11 2.12
C PHE A 174 -14.31 5.16 2.60
N ARG A 175 -14.47 5.00 3.92
CA ARG A 175 -15.48 4.14 4.56
C ARG A 175 -16.14 4.87 5.72
N CYS A 176 -17.43 4.68 5.92
CA CYS A 176 -18.23 5.51 6.84
C CYS A 176 -19.06 4.68 7.81
N GLU A 177 -19.11 3.36 7.63
CA GLU A 177 -19.81 2.46 8.51
C GLU A 177 -19.27 2.62 9.94
N THR A 178 -20.14 2.43 10.93
CA THR A 178 -19.79 2.62 12.33
C THR A 178 -20.25 1.42 13.11
N VAL A 179 -19.30 0.63 13.58
CA VAL A 179 -19.53 -0.51 14.47
C VAL A 179 -18.60 -0.35 15.66
N PRO A 180 -19.14 -0.02 16.85
CA PRO A 180 -18.35 0.19 18.06
C PRO A 180 -17.43 -0.97 18.40
N TYR A 181 -16.26 -0.65 18.93
CA TYR A 181 -15.41 -1.61 19.65
C TYR A 181 -15.63 -1.47 21.17
N GLU A 182 -15.96 -2.58 21.82
CA GLU A 182 -16.39 -2.60 23.24
C GLU A 182 -15.56 -3.54 24.13
N GLN A 183 -14.48 -4.14 23.60
CA GLN A 183 -13.73 -5.20 24.30
C GLN A 183 -12.65 -4.67 25.26
N GLY A 184 -12.52 -3.35 25.41
CA GLY A 184 -11.65 -2.70 26.40
C GLY A 184 -10.23 -2.40 25.94
N GLU A 185 -9.30 -2.29 26.88
CA GLU A 185 -7.90 -1.95 26.59
C GLU A 185 -7.15 -3.09 25.86
N TYR A 186 -6.56 -2.77 24.71
CA TYR A 186 -5.85 -3.73 23.85
C TYR A 186 -4.33 -3.54 23.83
N MET A 187 -3.81 -2.38 24.28
CA MET A 187 -2.38 -2.07 24.35
C MET A 187 -1.80 -2.25 25.76
N GLN A 188 -2.07 -3.42 26.36
CA GLN A 188 -1.58 -3.72 27.71
C GLN A 188 -0.07 -3.95 27.72
N LYS A 189 0.65 -3.07 28.42
CA LYS A 189 2.11 -3.09 28.51
C LYS A 189 2.64 -4.44 29.02
N ASN A 190 3.62 -4.98 28.31
CA ASN A 190 4.33 -6.21 28.66
C ASN A 190 5.71 -6.23 27.98
N ASP A 191 6.53 -7.22 28.29
CA ASP A 191 7.87 -7.40 27.72
C ASP A 191 7.93 -8.44 26.58
N GLN A 192 6.78 -8.99 26.19
CA GLN A 192 6.71 -10.00 25.13
C GLN A 192 7.03 -9.38 23.78
N LYS A 193 7.51 -10.23 22.85
CA LYS A 193 7.77 -9.87 21.46
C LYS A 193 7.17 -10.92 20.55
N GLU A 194 6.38 -10.49 19.58
CA GLU A 194 5.90 -11.38 18.50
C GLU A 194 7.04 -11.61 17.50
N GLU A 195 7.31 -12.86 17.14
CA GLU A 195 8.42 -13.18 16.23
C GLU A 195 8.15 -12.63 14.82
N ILE A 196 9.13 -11.93 14.26
CA ILE A 196 9.11 -11.50 12.86
C ILE A 196 9.71 -12.63 12.02
N SER A 197 8.93 -13.18 11.08
CA SER A 197 9.39 -14.30 10.25
C SER A 197 10.63 -13.94 9.43
N LYS A 198 11.46 -14.95 9.08
CA LYS A 198 12.67 -14.73 8.28
C LYS A 198 12.36 -14.16 6.89
N ILE A 199 11.24 -14.57 6.29
CA ILE A 199 10.81 -14.07 4.97
C ILE A 199 10.38 -12.61 5.09
N VAL A 200 9.59 -12.27 6.12
CA VAL A 200 9.22 -10.88 6.40
C VAL A 200 10.46 -10.02 6.65
N SER A 201 11.39 -10.48 7.49
CA SER A 201 12.66 -9.79 7.78
C SER A 201 13.48 -9.54 6.53
N PHE A 202 13.52 -10.51 5.61
CA PHE A 202 14.20 -10.38 4.32
C PHE A 202 13.58 -9.28 3.44
N TYR A 203 12.25 -9.20 3.38
CA TYR A 203 11.57 -8.16 2.60
C TYR A 203 11.60 -6.78 3.28
N LEU A 204 11.55 -6.71 4.61
CA LEU A 204 11.81 -5.49 5.37
C LEU A 204 13.18 -4.90 5.00
N GLU A 205 14.21 -5.74 4.99
CA GLU A 205 15.56 -5.32 4.62
C GLU A 205 15.66 -4.91 3.14
N LYS A 206 14.94 -5.57 2.24
CA LYS A 206 14.86 -5.16 0.84
C LYS A 206 14.18 -3.80 0.66
N ILE A 207 13.09 -3.54 1.36
CA ILE A 207 12.40 -2.24 1.34
C ILE A 207 13.33 -1.16 1.87
N ARG A 208 13.97 -1.39 3.03
CA ARG A 208 14.96 -0.46 3.62
C ARG A 208 16.08 -0.12 2.66
N LYS A 209 16.72 -1.14 2.06
CA LYS A 209 17.79 -0.95 1.06
C LYS A 209 17.30 -0.25 -0.20
N LEU A 210 16.06 -0.49 -0.62
CA LEU A 210 15.49 0.17 -1.78
C LEU A 210 15.23 1.65 -1.52
N CYS A 211 14.73 2.02 -0.34
CA CYS A 211 14.62 3.42 0.08
C CYS A 211 16.00 4.09 0.16
N GLU A 212 16.97 3.44 0.80
CA GLU A 212 18.34 3.93 0.93
C GLU A 212 18.99 4.18 -0.45
N LYS A 213 18.86 3.22 -1.38
CA LYS A 213 19.38 3.33 -2.75
C LYS A 213 18.80 4.54 -3.51
N ASN A 214 17.55 4.90 -3.25
CA ASN A 214 16.87 6.01 -3.93
C ASN A 214 16.92 7.33 -3.14
N GLY A 215 17.64 7.37 -2.01
CA GLY A 215 17.74 8.57 -1.18
C GLY A 215 16.47 8.93 -0.40
N THR A 216 15.57 7.96 -0.24
CA THR A 216 14.26 8.13 0.40
C THR A 216 14.32 7.76 1.88
N LYS A 217 13.66 8.52 2.75
CA LYS A 217 13.50 8.15 4.17
C LYS A 217 12.46 7.04 4.33
N LEU A 218 12.64 6.19 5.34
CA LEU A 218 11.69 5.14 5.69
C LEU A 218 11.19 5.37 7.12
N LEU A 219 9.88 5.55 7.27
CA LEU A 219 9.17 5.68 8.54
C LEU A 219 8.29 4.45 8.75
N LEU A 220 8.35 3.84 9.93
CA LEU A 220 7.46 2.77 10.33
C LEU A 220 6.25 3.37 11.06
N VAL A 221 5.04 2.95 10.71
CA VAL A 221 3.80 3.40 11.37
C VAL A 221 2.92 2.21 11.71
N SER A 222 2.39 2.16 12.93
CA SER A 222 1.27 1.28 13.26
C SER A 222 0.02 2.12 13.37
N THR A 223 -0.98 1.89 12.51
CA THR A 223 -2.27 2.59 12.61
C THR A 223 -3.16 1.95 13.67
N PRO A 224 -4.08 2.71 14.33
CA PRO A 224 -4.93 2.17 15.40
C PRO A 224 -5.78 0.98 14.94
N SER A 225 -5.66 -0.17 15.60
CA SER A 225 -6.48 -1.36 15.35
C SER A 225 -6.48 -2.31 16.55
N PRO A 226 -7.50 -2.27 17.42
CA PRO A 226 -7.65 -3.20 18.54
C PRO A 226 -7.57 -4.69 18.20
N ILE A 227 -7.99 -5.08 16.99
CA ILE A 227 -7.98 -6.49 16.57
C ILE A 227 -6.59 -6.95 16.13
N ASN A 228 -5.82 -6.08 15.49
CA ASN A 228 -4.54 -6.46 14.88
C ASN A 228 -3.33 -6.02 15.69
N CYS A 229 -3.43 -4.98 16.50
CA CYS A 229 -2.30 -4.43 17.23
C CYS A 229 -2.35 -4.88 18.70
N ASN A 230 -1.17 -5.14 19.25
CA ASN A 230 -0.99 -5.42 20.66
C ASN A 230 0.44 -4.99 21.07
N TYR A 231 0.70 -4.96 22.37
CA TYR A 231 1.97 -4.47 22.87
C TYR A 231 3.17 -5.37 22.52
N ALA A 232 2.97 -6.67 22.27
CA ALA A 232 4.05 -7.56 21.85
C ALA A 232 4.51 -7.28 20.41
N ARG A 233 3.58 -6.93 19.51
CA ARG A 233 3.88 -6.47 18.15
C ARG A 233 4.61 -5.13 18.18
N HIS A 234 4.12 -4.19 19.00
CA HIS A 234 4.79 -2.91 19.26
C HIS A 234 6.26 -3.11 19.66
N ASN A 235 6.52 -3.94 20.68
CA ASN A 235 7.88 -4.22 21.17
C ASN A 235 8.79 -4.82 20.09
N SER A 236 8.24 -5.65 19.20
CA SER A 236 9.01 -6.24 18.09
C SER A 236 9.38 -5.19 17.04
N ILE A 237 8.44 -4.33 16.65
CA ILE A 237 8.70 -3.25 15.70
C ILE A 237 9.65 -2.21 16.30
N GLU A 238 9.46 -1.81 17.55
CA GLU A 238 10.34 -0.85 18.21
C GLU A 238 11.77 -1.38 18.35
N ALA A 239 11.93 -2.66 18.71
CA ALA A 239 13.24 -3.30 18.75
C ALA A 239 13.92 -3.30 17.36
N TYR A 240 13.18 -3.62 16.30
CA TYR A 240 13.67 -3.58 14.92
C TYR A 240 14.03 -2.15 14.50
N ALA A 241 13.16 -1.18 14.76
CA ALA A 241 13.38 0.23 14.43
C ALA A 241 14.66 0.76 15.09
N ARG A 242 14.85 0.47 16.38
CA ARG A 242 16.05 0.85 17.13
C ARG A 242 17.30 0.17 16.59
N GLU A 243 17.24 -1.12 16.26
CA GLU A 243 18.38 -1.85 15.67
C GLU A 243 18.81 -1.23 14.33
N LYS A 244 17.84 -0.78 13.51
CA LYS A 244 18.09 -0.23 12.18
C LYS A 244 18.22 1.30 12.12
N GLY A 245 18.04 2.00 13.24
CA GLY A 245 18.03 3.46 13.29
C GLY A 245 16.90 4.07 12.46
N LEU A 246 15.71 3.47 12.49
CA LEU A 246 14.51 3.95 11.80
C LEU A 246 13.58 4.68 12.76
N ASP A 247 12.87 5.68 12.24
CA ASP A 247 11.77 6.30 12.94
C ASP A 247 10.58 5.34 13.02
N PHE A 248 9.92 5.28 14.18
CA PHE A 248 8.73 4.47 14.41
C PHE A 248 7.68 5.26 15.18
N VAL A 249 6.46 5.32 14.65
CA VAL A 249 5.30 5.94 15.28
C VAL A 249 4.21 4.88 15.48
N ASP A 250 4.02 4.43 16.71
CA ASP A 250 2.89 3.59 17.06
C ASP A 250 1.69 4.43 17.50
N LEU A 251 0.71 4.57 16.61
CA LEU A 251 -0.49 5.36 16.89
C LEU A 251 -1.45 4.64 17.83
N ASN A 252 -1.29 3.34 18.07
CA ASN A 252 -2.08 2.59 19.05
C ASN A 252 -1.77 3.04 20.48
N LEU A 253 -0.54 3.52 20.75
CA LEU A 253 -0.15 4.11 22.03
C LEU A 253 -0.55 5.59 22.17
N LYS A 254 -1.20 6.16 21.15
CA LYS A 254 -1.52 7.59 21.04
C LYS A 254 -3.01 7.84 20.84
N THR A 255 -3.85 6.82 21.00
CA THR A 255 -5.30 6.91 20.75
C THR A 255 -5.98 8.01 21.57
N GLU A 256 -5.60 8.19 22.83
CA GLU A 256 -6.09 9.28 23.68
C GLU A 256 -5.65 10.66 23.17
N GLU A 257 -4.36 10.82 22.83
CA GLU A 257 -3.78 12.06 22.26
C GLU A 257 -4.43 12.44 20.91
N ILE A 258 -4.73 11.44 20.08
CA ILE A 258 -5.42 11.59 18.79
C ILE A 258 -6.91 11.86 18.98
N GLY A 259 -7.48 11.51 20.14
CA GLY A 259 -8.91 11.61 20.43
C GLY A 259 -9.75 10.54 19.72
N ILE A 260 -9.21 9.32 19.57
CA ILE A 260 -9.95 8.18 19.02
C ILE A 260 -11.07 7.77 19.98
N ASN A 261 -12.29 7.76 19.46
CA ASN A 261 -13.47 7.26 20.14
C ASN A 261 -13.91 5.95 19.49
N TRP A 262 -13.62 4.82 20.14
CA TRP A 262 -13.95 3.49 19.64
C TRP A 262 -15.44 3.22 19.42
N LYS A 263 -16.35 4.08 19.94
CA LYS A 263 -17.78 4.00 19.65
C LYS A 263 -18.16 4.57 18.30
N THR A 264 -17.43 5.58 17.83
CA THR A 264 -17.80 6.37 16.63
C THR A 264 -16.78 6.29 15.50
N ASP A 265 -15.54 5.91 15.81
CA ASP A 265 -14.41 5.96 14.87
C ASP A 265 -14.04 4.57 14.32
N SER A 266 -14.68 3.53 14.83
CA SER A 266 -14.49 2.14 14.41
C SER A 266 -15.43 1.79 13.26
N LEU A 267 -14.87 1.21 12.20
CA LEU A 267 -15.61 0.72 11.05
C LEU A 267 -16.34 -0.59 11.35
N ASP A 268 -15.65 -1.51 12.04
CA ASP A 268 -15.99 -2.93 12.12
C ASP A 268 -15.44 -3.57 13.40
N ASN A 269 -15.90 -3.08 14.57
CA ASN A 269 -15.57 -3.64 15.88
C ASN A 269 -14.04 -3.63 16.18
N GLY A 270 -13.36 -2.55 15.79
CA GLY A 270 -11.96 -2.29 16.13
C GLY A 270 -10.94 -2.93 15.19
N ASP A 271 -11.36 -3.49 14.05
CA ASP A 271 -10.40 -3.95 13.03
C ASP A 271 -9.87 -2.75 12.24
N HIS A 272 -10.75 -1.95 11.67
CA HIS A 272 -10.44 -0.78 10.86
C HIS A 272 -11.03 0.51 11.45
N LEU A 273 -10.39 1.64 11.17
CA LEU A 273 -11.00 2.95 11.36
C LEU A 273 -11.99 3.25 10.23
N ASN A 274 -13.07 3.95 10.58
CA ASN A 274 -13.91 4.63 9.61
C ASN A 274 -13.34 6.04 9.32
N TYR A 275 -14.02 6.80 8.48
CA TYR A 275 -13.57 8.13 8.09
C TYR A 275 -13.35 9.10 9.27
N SER A 276 -14.17 9.04 10.33
CA SER A 276 -13.99 9.90 11.52
C SER A 276 -12.67 9.60 12.23
N GLY A 277 -12.34 8.31 12.43
CA GLY A 277 -11.05 7.92 12.98
C GLY A 277 -9.87 8.24 12.05
N ALA A 278 -10.05 7.97 10.75
CA ALA A 278 -9.05 8.21 9.73
C ALA A 278 -8.66 9.69 9.61
N ASP A 279 -9.63 10.62 9.67
CA ASP A 279 -9.36 12.06 9.63
C ASP A 279 -8.49 12.50 10.82
N LYS A 280 -8.80 12.01 12.03
CA LYS A 280 -8.01 12.28 13.24
C LYS A 280 -6.58 11.74 13.12
N VAL A 281 -6.43 10.47 12.73
CA VAL A 281 -5.12 9.84 12.51
C VAL A 281 -4.32 10.57 11.44
N THR A 282 -4.96 10.92 10.33
CA THR A 282 -4.31 11.58 9.20
C THR A 282 -3.78 12.96 9.58
N ARG A 283 -4.57 13.76 10.31
CA ARG A 283 -4.14 15.09 10.82
C ARG A 283 -3.03 14.95 11.85
N TYR A 284 -3.15 14.01 12.80
CA TYR A 284 -2.10 13.75 13.77
C TYR A 284 -0.77 13.40 13.09
N LEU A 285 -0.81 12.45 12.14
CA LEU A 285 0.35 12.05 11.37
C LEU A 285 0.87 13.20 10.49
N GLY A 286 0.00 14.02 9.89
CA GLY A 286 0.40 15.21 9.13
C GLY A 286 1.19 16.23 9.97
N ASN A 287 0.76 16.47 11.21
CA ASN A 287 1.52 17.30 12.16
C ASN A 287 2.88 16.68 12.50
N TYR A 288 2.94 15.39 12.80
CA TYR A 288 4.20 14.70 13.03
C TYR A 288 5.14 14.83 11.82
N LEU A 289 4.61 14.61 10.61
CA LEU A 289 5.39 14.66 9.37
C LEU A 289 5.97 16.04 9.10
N THR A 290 5.21 17.11 9.33
CA THR A 290 5.66 18.49 9.13
C THR A 290 6.66 18.97 10.19
N GLN A 291 6.67 18.36 11.37
CA GLN A 291 7.66 18.62 12.43
C GLN A 291 8.98 17.89 12.22
N ASN A 292 8.95 16.71 11.59
CA ASN A 292 10.12 15.82 11.49
C ASN A 292 10.72 15.75 10.07
N TYR A 293 9.97 16.15 9.04
CA TYR A 293 10.41 16.13 7.64
C TYR A 293 10.02 17.43 6.93
N THR A 294 10.65 17.67 5.77
CA THR A 294 10.39 18.87 4.96
C THR A 294 9.75 18.51 3.63
N PHE A 295 8.49 18.93 3.47
CA PHE A 295 7.72 18.77 2.25
C PHE A 295 7.42 20.15 1.64
N PRO A 296 7.44 20.26 0.32
CA PRO A 296 7.07 21.49 -0.36
C PRO A 296 5.54 21.61 -0.40
N ASP A 297 5.01 22.81 -0.19
CA ASP A 297 3.60 23.05 -0.51
C ASP A 297 3.43 23.11 -2.03
N HIS A 298 2.63 22.20 -2.57
CA HIS A 298 2.39 22.07 -3.99
C HIS A 298 1.11 22.76 -4.47
N ARG A 299 0.28 23.27 -3.56
CA ARG A 299 -1.00 23.92 -3.89
C ARG A 299 -0.79 25.15 -4.78
N GLY A 300 -1.74 25.39 -5.67
CA GLY A 300 -1.69 26.51 -6.63
C GLY A 300 -0.74 26.32 -7.82
N LYS A 301 0.14 25.31 -7.82
CA LYS A 301 1.02 25.02 -8.96
C LYS A 301 0.21 24.38 -10.10
N LYS A 302 0.47 24.82 -11.35
CA LYS A 302 -0.27 24.36 -12.55
C LYS A 302 -0.24 22.84 -12.74
N THR A 303 0.88 22.19 -12.40
CA THR A 303 1.06 20.74 -12.50
C THR A 303 0.18 19.94 -11.54
N TYR A 304 -0.31 20.58 -10.46
CA TYR A 304 -1.11 19.95 -9.41
C TYR A 304 -2.61 20.30 -9.47
N ARG A 305 -3.08 20.87 -10.59
CA ARG A 305 -4.51 21.22 -10.77
C ARG A 305 -5.47 20.04 -10.63
N THR A 306 -5.01 18.82 -10.91
CA THR A 306 -5.81 17.59 -10.71
C THR A 306 -6.03 17.31 -9.23
N TRP A 307 -5.02 17.52 -8.39
CA TRP A 307 -5.11 17.40 -6.93
C TRP A 307 -6.13 18.39 -6.35
N ASP A 308 -6.14 19.65 -6.80
CA ASP A 308 -7.14 20.63 -6.37
C ASP A 308 -8.58 20.20 -6.71
N LYS A 309 -8.78 19.59 -7.88
CA LYS A 309 -10.10 19.10 -8.30
C LYS A 309 -10.54 17.89 -7.48
N GLU A 310 -9.64 16.91 -7.32
CA GLU A 310 -9.89 15.70 -6.55
C GLU A 310 -10.16 16.03 -5.07
N TYR A 311 -9.40 16.96 -4.50
CA TYR A 311 -9.59 17.43 -3.13
C TYR A 311 -10.97 18.06 -2.92
N LYS A 312 -11.46 18.90 -3.85
CA LYS A 312 -12.81 19.48 -3.75
C LYS A 312 -13.91 18.42 -3.73
N ILE A 313 -13.76 17.37 -4.53
CA ILE A 313 -14.73 16.25 -4.57
C ILE A 313 -14.65 15.48 -3.25
N TYR A 314 -13.43 15.19 -2.78
CA TYR A 314 -13.18 14.53 -1.50
C TYR A 314 -13.77 15.33 -0.33
N GLU A 315 -13.53 16.65 -0.26
CA GLU A 315 -13.97 17.54 0.80
C GLU A 315 -15.51 17.61 0.89
N GLN A 316 -16.19 17.70 -0.25
CA GLN A 316 -17.65 17.67 -0.29
C GLN A 316 -18.22 16.37 0.30
N LYS A 317 -17.61 15.23 -0.04
CA LYS A 317 -17.98 13.93 0.52
C LYS A 317 -17.66 13.89 2.01
N ALA A 318 -16.45 14.25 2.41
CA ALA A 318 -16.00 14.33 3.80
C ALA A 318 -16.97 15.10 4.70
N VAL A 319 -17.34 16.32 4.31
CA VAL A 319 -18.29 17.15 5.06
C VAL A 319 -19.67 16.50 5.17
N ARG A 320 -20.15 15.84 4.11
CA ARG A 320 -21.44 15.15 4.10
C ARG A 320 -21.42 13.94 5.03
N GLU A 321 -20.43 13.06 4.88
CA GLU A 321 -20.34 11.80 5.63
C GLU A 321 -20.04 12.04 7.11
N MET A 322 -19.21 13.04 7.45
CA MET A 322 -18.93 13.41 8.84
C MET A 322 -20.20 13.86 9.58
N LYS A 323 -21.15 14.51 8.89
CA LYS A 323 -22.45 14.86 9.49
C LYS A 323 -23.32 13.65 9.76
N VAL A 324 -23.19 12.58 8.96
CA VAL A 324 -23.93 11.33 9.16
C VAL A 324 -23.38 10.58 10.37
N ILE A 325 -22.05 10.42 10.45
CA ILE A 325 -21.39 9.75 11.57
C ILE A 325 -21.73 10.45 12.90
N LYS A 326 -21.63 11.78 12.96
CA LYS A 326 -21.98 12.57 14.15
C LYS A 326 -23.44 12.50 14.59
N LYS A 327 -24.36 12.11 13.70
CA LYS A 327 -25.77 11.90 14.05
C LYS A 327 -26.06 10.48 14.55
N ALA A 328 -25.19 9.53 14.21
CA ALA A 328 -25.33 8.13 14.56
C ALA A 328 -24.65 7.76 15.89
N GLY A 329 -23.62 8.52 16.29
CA GLY A 329 -22.92 8.39 17.57
C GLY A 329 -23.53 9.25 18.67
#